data_AF-A0A944JFS7-F1
#
_entry.id   AF-A0A944JFS7-F1
#
_cell.length_a   1.000
_cell.length_b   1.000
_cell.length_c   1.000
_cell.angle_alpha   90.00
_cell.angle_beta   90.00
_cell.angle_gamma   90.00
#
_symmetry.space_group_name_H-M   'P 1'
#
loop_
_entity.id
_entity.type
_entity.pdbx_description
1 polymer ?
#
loop_
_entity_poly.entity_id
_entity_poly.type
_entity_poly.pdbx_seq_one_letter_code
_entity_poly.pdbx_strand_id
1 'polypeptide(L)'
;MSGIDVGEELGARAAQARALALLRIRSRALAVVITPAAVAVVLFAAGAQGHLGGPVWDGVRWAVLGVAVVVLLVAAAVVVSVARARPAVSPIVPVAEEGAPDLYRLVRDLADRLGVPAPSAIALTPDCDSWLEDRAHRSSGGARSEARNAAPVLVIGSPFLWWMRVAELRAVLAPVVAGTDSSAHPDIAAARRFVRGLDAAVADGAAPGRGALRGAPVTFAGWIARLLLRACREHAAEMERCVAATASMRAQGVDYALRIAAQEQVGLAYAGWDRLLTRVALPAWRMGRWPSRLDAGVVSALTELSRRDRLADGFTSRLGERPACDLLEEPGIADEATSLLAARLFHGGPAESGPDWAPVDWQQYPDEVVDRKWRTEAARLHRVLDAMGVPPASVADPAVPTLARVMEHLAGPGGPGEELAAGIGAAVARDDAQAPAPGPAQQTASAAADPLDLWGPDPLPLFPLQPPRTGTELLADHVAAMVCCAAVDTAGAAPGLDWLDGPALLVDGERRADLAVPVLSLVEDGDPDPLRSWLAEVGVRSDKPVRLV
;
A
#
# COMPACT_ATOMS: atom_id res chain seq x y z
N MET A 1 5.55 16.67 -37.07
CA MET A 1 6.31 15.42 -36.87
C MET A 1 7.76 15.67 -36.43
N SER A 2 8.56 16.55 -37.05
CA SER A 2 9.99 16.67 -36.67
C SER A 2 10.27 17.26 -35.27
N GLY A 3 9.36 18.03 -34.67
CA GLY A 3 9.59 18.64 -33.34
C GLY A 3 9.42 17.66 -32.17
N ILE A 4 8.51 16.69 -32.28
CA ILE A 4 8.24 15.69 -31.23
C ILE A 4 9.36 14.65 -31.21
N ASP A 5 9.79 14.19 -32.39
CA ASP A 5 10.88 13.23 -32.58
C ASP A 5 12.21 13.77 -32.01
N VAL A 6 12.51 15.06 -32.26
CA VAL A 6 13.69 15.73 -31.68
C VAL A 6 13.60 15.85 -30.15
N GLY A 7 12.41 16.13 -29.59
CA GLY A 7 12.21 16.19 -28.14
C GLY A 7 12.41 14.84 -27.46
N GLU A 8 11.86 13.79 -28.06
CA GLU A 8 12.00 12.40 -27.61
C GLU A 8 13.47 11.95 -27.57
N GLU A 9 14.20 12.19 -28.67
CA GLU A 9 15.60 11.82 -28.79
C GLU A 9 16.49 12.57 -27.79
N LEU A 10 16.22 13.86 -27.56
CA LEU A 10 16.93 14.65 -26.54
C LEU A 10 16.68 14.13 -25.12
N GLY A 11 15.44 13.76 -24.80
CA GLY A 11 15.09 13.17 -23.50
C GLY A 11 15.77 11.83 -23.27
N ALA A 12 15.80 10.96 -24.29
CA ALA A 12 16.45 9.65 -24.23
C ALA A 12 17.97 9.78 -24.00
N ARG A 13 18.62 10.71 -24.71
CA ARG A 13 20.05 11.03 -24.52
C ARG A 13 20.32 11.60 -23.12
N ALA A 14 19.43 12.44 -22.60
CA ALA A 14 19.55 12.97 -21.24
C ALA A 14 19.44 11.87 -20.17
N ALA A 15 18.50 10.94 -20.33
CA ALA A 15 18.38 9.77 -19.46
C ALA A 15 19.64 8.90 -19.52
N GLN A 16 20.15 8.61 -20.72
CA GLN A 16 21.40 7.86 -20.89
C GLN A 16 22.61 8.57 -20.26
N ALA A 17 22.72 9.90 -20.41
CA ALA A 17 23.80 10.67 -19.80
C ALA A 17 23.80 10.56 -18.27
N ARG A 18 22.62 10.60 -17.63
CA ARG A 18 22.47 10.40 -16.18
C ARG A 18 22.73 8.95 -15.76
N ALA A 19 22.32 7.96 -16.56
CA ALA A 19 22.68 6.56 -16.35
C ALA A 19 24.20 6.35 -16.38
N LEU A 20 24.90 6.92 -17.36
CA LEU A 20 26.37 6.88 -17.43
C LEU A 20 27.02 7.60 -16.26
N ALA A 21 26.44 8.70 -15.75
CA ALA A 21 26.94 9.37 -14.55
C ALA A 21 26.86 8.45 -13.30
N LEU A 22 25.77 7.70 -13.14
CA LEU A 22 25.64 6.68 -12.08
C LEU A 22 26.70 5.58 -12.23
N LEU A 23 26.89 5.06 -13.45
CA LEU A 23 27.90 4.04 -13.71
C LEU A 23 29.33 4.57 -13.51
N ARG A 24 29.59 5.87 -13.71
CA ARG A 24 30.87 6.51 -13.37
C ARG A 24 31.09 6.57 -11.86
N ILE A 25 30.06 6.79 -11.04
CA ILE A 25 30.19 6.71 -9.58
C ILE A 25 30.64 5.29 -9.17
N ARG A 26 30.00 4.26 -9.74
CA ARG A 26 30.41 2.86 -9.56
C ARG A 26 31.87 2.64 -9.98
N SER A 27 32.26 3.11 -11.17
CA SER A 27 33.62 2.96 -11.68
C SER A 27 34.67 3.72 -10.85
N ARG A 28 34.32 4.91 -10.31
CA ARG A 28 35.20 5.68 -9.40
C ARG A 28 35.39 4.95 -8.07
N ALA A 29 34.33 4.38 -7.50
CA ALA A 29 34.44 3.57 -6.29
C ALA A 29 35.37 2.36 -6.53
N LEU A 30 35.22 1.68 -7.67
CA LEU A 30 36.11 0.59 -8.06
C LEU A 30 37.56 1.06 -8.25
N ALA A 31 37.77 2.22 -8.87
CA ALA A 31 39.12 2.79 -9.05
C ALA A 31 39.80 3.04 -7.70
N VAL A 32 39.09 3.64 -6.73
CA VAL A 32 39.61 3.85 -5.36
C VAL A 32 40.04 2.54 -4.70
N VAL A 33 39.25 1.47 -4.88
CA VAL A 33 39.54 0.14 -4.34
C VAL A 33 40.79 -0.49 -4.98
N ILE A 34 41.02 -0.27 -6.27
CA ILE A 34 42.13 -0.87 -7.01
C ILE A 34 43.45 -0.09 -6.83
N THR A 35 43.40 1.21 -6.48
CA THR A 35 44.59 2.07 -6.34
C THR A 35 45.72 1.47 -5.47
N PRO A 36 45.48 0.91 -4.27
CA PRO A 36 46.56 0.33 -3.47
C PRO A 36 47.26 -0.84 -4.17
N ALA A 37 46.50 -1.65 -4.91
CA ALA A 37 47.07 -2.76 -5.69
C ALA A 37 47.92 -2.24 -6.86
N ALA A 38 47.47 -1.19 -7.55
CA ALA A 38 48.26 -0.55 -8.60
C ALA A 38 49.58 0.03 -8.05
N VAL A 39 49.54 0.69 -6.88
CA VAL A 39 50.74 1.20 -6.20
C VAL A 39 51.66 0.05 -5.79
N ALA A 40 51.12 -1.05 -5.26
CA ALA A 40 51.91 -2.25 -4.96
C ALA A 40 52.64 -2.75 -6.22
N VAL A 41 51.94 -2.92 -7.34
CA VAL A 41 52.53 -3.37 -8.61
C VAL A 41 53.67 -2.44 -9.05
N VAL A 42 53.48 -1.11 -8.99
CA VAL A 42 54.53 -0.14 -9.35
C VAL A 42 55.75 -0.27 -8.44
N LEU A 43 55.55 -0.40 -7.11
CA LEU A 43 56.66 -0.54 -6.17
C LEU A 43 57.44 -1.85 -6.40
N PHE A 44 56.75 -2.96 -6.66
CA PHE A 44 57.39 -4.24 -6.97
C PHE A 44 58.16 -4.19 -8.31
N ALA A 45 57.60 -3.54 -9.34
CA ALA A 45 58.28 -3.35 -10.63
C ALA A 45 59.54 -2.48 -10.48
N ALA A 46 59.46 -1.36 -9.75
CA ALA A 46 60.59 -0.49 -9.49
C ALA A 46 61.69 -1.17 -8.64
N GLY A 47 61.31 -2.06 -7.72
CA GLY A 47 62.23 -2.93 -6.99
C GLY A 47 62.95 -3.92 -7.93
N ALA A 48 62.22 -4.58 -8.83
CA ALA A 48 62.80 -5.51 -9.82
C ALA A 48 63.75 -4.80 -10.81
N GLN A 49 63.50 -3.53 -11.11
CA GLN A 49 64.36 -2.69 -11.94
C GLN A 49 65.54 -2.07 -11.17
N GLY A 50 65.69 -2.35 -9.87
CA GLY A 50 66.82 -1.89 -9.07
C GLY A 50 66.76 -0.42 -8.63
N HIS A 51 65.66 0.29 -8.87
CA HIS A 51 65.53 1.73 -8.56
C HIS A 51 65.11 2.00 -7.09
N LEU A 52 64.68 0.96 -6.34
CA LEU A 52 64.19 1.04 -4.95
C LEU A 52 64.71 -0.11 -4.08
N GLY A 53 66.02 -0.30 -4.02
CA GLY A 53 66.66 -1.34 -3.20
C GLY A 53 66.81 -0.97 -1.72
N GLY A 54 66.76 -1.96 -0.83
CA GLY A 54 67.08 -1.83 0.60
C GLY A 54 65.95 -2.24 1.56
N PRO A 55 66.28 -2.56 2.83
CA PRO A 55 65.36 -3.17 3.79
C PRO A 55 64.14 -2.30 4.13
N VAL A 56 64.28 -0.96 4.08
CA VAL A 56 63.17 -0.02 4.28
C VAL A 56 62.15 -0.13 3.14
N TRP A 57 62.62 -0.16 1.89
CA TRP A 57 61.76 -0.29 0.71
C TRP A 57 61.12 -1.67 0.59
N ASP A 58 61.79 -2.72 1.06
CA ASP A 58 61.19 -4.05 1.21
C ASP A 58 60.01 -4.02 2.19
N GLY A 59 60.18 -3.40 3.37
CA GLY A 59 59.11 -3.22 4.35
C GLY A 59 57.91 -2.46 3.79
N VAL A 60 58.14 -1.35 3.08
CA VAL A 60 57.08 -0.55 2.44
C VAL A 60 56.34 -1.37 1.38
N ARG A 61 57.05 -2.13 0.52
CA ARG A 61 56.44 -2.99 -0.50
C ARG A 61 55.48 -4.02 0.09
N TRP A 62 55.91 -4.74 1.12
CA TRP A 62 55.08 -5.73 1.79
C TRP A 62 53.91 -5.12 2.56
N ALA A 63 54.11 -3.96 3.20
CA ALA A 63 53.03 -3.24 3.88
C ALA A 63 51.94 -2.77 2.90
N VAL A 64 52.32 -2.15 1.77
CA VAL A 64 51.38 -1.70 0.74
C VAL A 64 50.66 -2.90 0.10
N LEU A 65 51.34 -4.01 -0.13
CA LEU A 65 50.71 -5.24 -0.61
C LEU A 65 49.69 -5.78 0.39
N GLY A 66 50.03 -5.83 1.68
CA GLY A 66 49.12 -6.26 2.74
C GLY A 66 47.86 -5.39 2.78
N VAL A 67 48.02 -4.06 2.72
CA VAL A 67 46.89 -3.11 2.65
C VAL A 67 46.05 -3.36 1.39
N ALA A 68 46.69 -3.55 0.22
CA ALA A 68 45.98 -3.81 -1.03
C ALA A 68 45.14 -5.09 -0.97
N VAL A 69 45.69 -6.17 -0.42
CA VAL A 69 44.96 -7.44 -0.24
C VAL A 69 43.76 -7.25 0.69
N VAL A 70 43.94 -6.57 1.83
CA VAL A 70 42.84 -6.30 2.78
C VAL A 70 41.74 -5.47 2.13
N VAL A 71 42.08 -4.38 1.42
CA VAL A 71 41.12 -3.52 0.73
C VAL A 71 40.34 -4.29 -0.33
N LEU A 72 41.01 -5.13 -1.12
CA LEU A 72 40.36 -5.96 -2.15
C LEU A 72 39.44 -7.02 -1.53
N LEU A 73 39.83 -7.65 -0.41
CA LEU A 73 38.99 -8.62 0.30
C LEU A 73 37.73 -7.97 0.87
N VAL A 74 37.86 -6.79 1.49
CA VAL A 74 36.72 -6.03 2.00
C VAL A 74 35.80 -5.60 0.85
N ALA A 75 36.36 -5.09 -0.24
CA ALA A 75 35.57 -4.71 -1.41
C ALA A 75 34.86 -5.91 -2.05
N ALA A 76 35.52 -7.07 -2.14
CA ALA A 76 34.90 -8.30 -2.63
C ALA A 76 33.73 -8.73 -1.73
N ALA A 77 33.88 -8.63 -0.41
CA ALA A 77 32.79 -8.91 0.54
C ALA A 77 31.59 -7.97 0.33
N VAL A 78 31.83 -6.67 0.13
CA VAL A 78 30.77 -5.67 -0.16
C VAL A 78 30.11 -5.95 -1.52
N VAL A 79 30.87 -6.28 -2.55
CA VAL A 79 30.30 -6.62 -3.87
C VAL A 79 29.46 -7.88 -3.79
N VAL A 80 29.91 -8.91 -3.07
CA VAL A 80 29.16 -10.14 -2.87
C VAL A 80 27.89 -9.89 -2.07
N SER A 81 27.93 -9.04 -1.04
CA SER A 81 26.71 -8.70 -0.28
C SER A 81 25.71 -7.94 -1.15
N VAL A 82 26.15 -6.94 -1.93
CA VAL A 82 25.29 -6.19 -2.85
C VAL A 82 24.71 -7.10 -3.94
N ALA A 83 25.49 -8.04 -4.47
CA ALA A 83 25.03 -8.97 -5.50
C ALA A 83 24.08 -10.05 -4.96
N ARG A 84 24.16 -10.37 -3.66
CA ARG A 84 23.26 -11.32 -3.00
C ARG A 84 22.03 -10.67 -2.39
N ALA A 85 22.08 -9.36 -2.15
CA ALA A 85 20.96 -8.61 -1.61
C ALA A 85 19.78 -8.71 -2.57
N ARG A 86 18.60 -9.01 -2.01
CA ARG A 86 17.36 -9.15 -2.78
C ARG A 86 16.66 -7.79 -2.79
N PRO A 87 16.52 -7.14 -3.96
CA PRO A 87 15.75 -5.91 -4.05
C PRO A 87 14.33 -6.13 -3.53
N ALA A 88 13.80 -5.14 -2.82
CA ALA A 88 12.38 -5.09 -2.51
C ALA A 88 11.61 -5.10 -3.84
N VAL A 89 10.67 -6.02 -3.96
CA VAL A 89 9.70 -6.05 -5.06
C VAL A 89 8.36 -5.73 -4.42
N SER A 90 7.44 -5.04 -5.10
CA SER A 90 6.10 -4.87 -4.55
C SER A 90 5.31 -6.19 -4.65
N PRO A 91 4.51 -6.56 -3.63
CA PRO A 91 3.55 -7.65 -3.75
C PRO A 91 2.55 -7.33 -4.85
N ILE A 92 2.27 -8.29 -5.73
CA ILE A 92 1.30 -8.11 -6.82
C ILE A 92 0.62 -9.44 -7.11
N VAL A 93 -0.59 -9.38 -7.65
CA VAL A 93 -1.36 -10.54 -8.12
C VAL A 93 -1.02 -10.79 -9.59
N PRO A 94 -0.37 -11.91 -9.96
CA PRO A 94 -0.07 -12.20 -11.36
C PRO A 94 -1.35 -12.45 -12.15
N VAL A 95 -1.45 -11.90 -13.35
CA VAL A 95 -2.56 -12.18 -14.27
C VAL A 95 -2.05 -13.15 -15.33
N ALA A 96 -2.64 -14.34 -15.42
CA ALA A 96 -2.31 -15.29 -16.48
C ALA A 96 -2.87 -14.79 -17.82
N GLU A 97 -2.15 -15.03 -18.92
CA GLU A 97 -2.61 -14.66 -20.26
C GLU A 97 -3.93 -15.35 -20.63
N GLU A 98 -4.12 -16.60 -20.17
CA GLU A 98 -5.36 -17.36 -20.33
C GLU A 98 -6.56 -16.68 -19.64
N GLY A 99 -6.32 -16.00 -18.51
CA GLY A 99 -7.38 -15.32 -17.75
C GLY A 99 -7.63 -13.87 -18.18
N ALA A 100 -6.85 -13.34 -19.11
CA ALA A 100 -7.00 -11.96 -19.59
C ALA A 100 -6.49 -11.75 -21.05
N PRO A 101 -6.95 -12.57 -22.02
CA PRO A 101 -6.41 -12.53 -23.38
C PRO A 101 -6.63 -11.16 -24.05
N ASP A 102 -7.76 -10.51 -23.76
CA ASP A 102 -8.10 -9.18 -24.27
C ASP A 102 -7.19 -8.08 -23.72
N LEU A 103 -6.86 -8.14 -22.42
CA LEU A 103 -5.92 -7.21 -21.80
C LEU A 103 -4.52 -7.36 -22.39
N TYR A 104 -4.05 -8.60 -22.53
CA TYR A 104 -2.75 -8.90 -23.15
C TYR A 104 -2.68 -8.41 -24.60
N ARG A 105 -3.75 -8.59 -25.39
CA ARG A 105 -3.83 -8.08 -26.75
C ARG A 105 -3.80 -6.56 -26.79
N LEU A 106 -4.57 -5.88 -25.92
CA LEU A 106 -4.56 -4.42 -25.83
C LEU A 106 -3.16 -3.88 -25.54
N VAL A 107 -2.43 -4.50 -24.60
CA VAL A 107 -1.07 -4.08 -24.24
C VAL A 107 -0.07 -4.35 -25.37
N ARG A 108 -0.20 -5.46 -26.09
CA ARG A 108 0.64 -5.75 -27.28
C ARG A 108 0.36 -4.77 -28.41
N ASP A 109 -0.90 -4.53 -28.74
CA ASP A 109 -1.30 -3.54 -29.75
C ASP A 109 -0.80 -2.13 -29.39
N LEU A 110 -0.82 -1.79 -28.09
CA LEU A 110 -0.27 -0.53 -27.60
C LEU A 110 1.26 -0.47 -27.76
N ALA A 111 1.99 -1.54 -27.41
CA ALA A 111 3.43 -1.62 -27.60
C ALA A 111 3.83 -1.51 -29.09
N ASP A 112 3.09 -2.19 -29.97
CA ASP A 112 3.28 -2.14 -31.42
C ASP A 112 3.07 -0.73 -31.98
N ARG A 113 2.00 -0.03 -31.55
CA ARG A 113 1.73 1.36 -31.95
C ARG A 113 2.81 2.33 -31.48
N LEU A 114 3.40 2.08 -30.33
CA LEU A 114 4.47 2.89 -29.75
C LEU A 114 5.86 2.51 -30.30
N GLY A 115 5.98 1.39 -31.02
CA GLY A 115 7.25 0.89 -31.54
C GLY A 115 8.22 0.44 -30.44
N VAL A 116 7.70 -0.08 -29.32
CA VAL A 116 8.49 -0.49 -28.15
C VAL A 116 8.33 -1.99 -27.87
N PRO A 117 9.28 -2.63 -27.15
CA PRO A 117 9.13 -4.02 -26.75
C PRO A 117 7.89 -4.21 -25.86
N ALA A 118 7.11 -5.27 -26.11
CA ALA A 118 5.99 -5.62 -25.25
C ALA A 118 6.47 -6.04 -23.84
N PRO A 119 5.73 -5.69 -22.77
CA PRO A 119 5.98 -6.23 -21.43
C PRO A 119 5.93 -7.77 -21.41
N SER A 120 6.68 -8.40 -20.49
CA SER A 120 6.77 -9.87 -20.41
C SER A 120 5.53 -10.51 -19.78
N ALA A 121 4.87 -9.81 -18.87
CA ALA A 121 3.67 -10.26 -18.18
C ALA A 121 2.88 -9.06 -17.64
N ILE A 122 1.65 -9.31 -17.20
CA ILE A 122 0.77 -8.34 -16.55
C ILE A 122 0.46 -8.82 -15.13
N ALA A 123 0.32 -7.87 -14.21
CA ALA A 123 -0.04 -8.15 -12.83
C ALA A 123 -0.80 -6.98 -12.20
N LEU A 124 -1.56 -7.25 -11.14
CA LEU A 124 -2.40 -6.28 -10.44
C LEU A 124 -1.83 -5.91 -9.06
N THR A 125 -2.05 -4.66 -8.68
CA THR A 125 -1.77 -4.16 -7.32
C THR A 125 -3.01 -3.48 -6.76
N PRO A 126 -3.26 -3.52 -5.44
CA PRO A 126 -4.34 -2.79 -4.79
C PRO A 126 -3.99 -1.30 -4.56
N ASP A 127 -3.41 -0.65 -5.57
CA ASP A 127 -3.05 0.77 -5.57
C ASP A 127 -3.63 1.47 -6.80
N CYS A 128 -3.88 2.77 -6.72
CA CYS A 128 -4.24 3.59 -7.88
C CYS A 128 -2.99 4.07 -8.64
N ASP A 129 -2.13 3.15 -9.08
CA ASP A 129 -0.94 3.47 -9.89
C ASP A 129 -0.64 2.37 -10.92
N SER A 130 0.21 2.66 -11.90
CA SER A 130 0.69 1.69 -12.88
C SER A 130 2.15 1.94 -13.22
N TRP A 131 2.96 0.88 -13.23
CA TRP A 131 4.40 0.99 -13.48
C TRP A 131 4.97 -0.27 -14.14
N LEU A 132 6.25 -0.20 -14.49
CA LEU A 132 7.02 -1.32 -15.00
C LEU A 132 7.93 -1.88 -13.90
N GLU A 133 7.76 -3.15 -13.56
CA GLU A 133 8.56 -3.84 -12.56
C GLU A 133 9.62 -4.74 -13.23
N ASP A 134 10.91 -4.48 -12.95
CA ASP A 134 11.99 -5.34 -13.42
C ASP A 134 12.13 -6.58 -12.51
N ARG A 135 11.57 -7.70 -12.98
CA ARG A 135 11.60 -8.99 -12.28
C ARG A 135 12.71 -9.93 -12.76
N ALA A 136 13.64 -9.47 -13.60
CA ALA A 136 14.73 -10.28 -14.13
C ALA A 136 15.67 -10.87 -13.05
N HIS A 137 15.58 -10.41 -11.79
CA HIS A 137 16.40 -10.89 -10.67
C HIS A 137 15.93 -12.21 -10.05
N ARG A 138 14.69 -12.66 -10.30
CA ARG A 138 14.17 -13.92 -9.71
C ARG A 138 14.66 -15.18 -10.40
N SER A 139 15.09 -15.12 -11.66
CA SER A 139 15.53 -16.28 -12.43
C SER A 139 17.01 -16.64 -12.22
N SER A 140 17.55 -16.38 -11.02
CA SER A 140 18.90 -16.78 -10.62
C SER A 140 19.00 -18.27 -10.25
N GLY A 141 18.35 -19.12 -11.05
CA GLY A 141 18.50 -20.57 -11.08
C GLY A 141 18.64 -21.04 -12.53
N GLY A 142 19.87 -21.07 -13.05
CA GLY A 142 20.22 -22.01 -14.12
C GLY A 142 20.09 -21.59 -15.60
N ALA A 143 20.04 -20.31 -15.98
CA ALA A 143 20.23 -19.91 -17.39
C ALA A 143 20.81 -18.49 -17.53
N ARG A 144 22.13 -18.36 -17.37
CA ARG A 144 22.86 -17.08 -17.23
C ARG A 144 22.93 -16.17 -18.49
N SER A 145 22.25 -16.51 -19.59
CA SER A 145 22.34 -15.76 -20.85
C SER A 145 21.00 -15.18 -21.35
N GLU A 146 19.87 -15.86 -21.16
CA GLU A 146 18.54 -15.37 -21.61
C GLU A 146 17.85 -14.47 -20.58
N ALA A 147 18.10 -14.69 -19.28
CA ALA A 147 17.53 -13.89 -18.19
C ALA A 147 18.01 -12.42 -18.14
N ARG A 148 19.09 -12.06 -18.87
CA ARG A 148 19.71 -10.73 -18.81
C ARG A 148 18.91 -9.63 -19.52
N ASN A 149 17.93 -10.00 -20.34
CA ASN A 149 17.10 -9.09 -21.15
C ASN A 149 15.59 -9.39 -21.01
N ALA A 150 15.14 -9.95 -19.89
CA ALA A 150 13.71 -10.18 -19.69
C ALA A 150 12.99 -8.81 -19.64
N ALA A 151 12.01 -8.61 -20.53
CA ALA A 151 11.19 -7.40 -20.54
C ALA A 151 10.51 -7.22 -19.16
N PRO A 152 10.28 -5.98 -18.71
CA PRO A 152 9.64 -5.73 -17.42
C PRO A 152 8.20 -6.26 -17.40
N VAL A 153 7.70 -6.51 -16.19
CA VAL A 153 6.28 -6.84 -15.95
C VAL A 153 5.50 -5.54 -15.83
N LEU A 154 4.37 -5.43 -16.54
CA LEU A 154 3.46 -4.31 -16.40
C LEU A 154 2.57 -4.53 -15.17
N VAL A 155 2.68 -3.65 -14.19
CA VAL A 155 1.82 -3.64 -13.01
C VAL A 155 0.73 -2.59 -13.20
N ILE A 156 -0.52 -3.00 -13.01
CA ILE A 156 -1.70 -2.16 -13.18
C ILE A 156 -2.45 -2.11 -11.84
N GLY A 157 -2.80 -0.92 -11.40
CA GLY A 157 -3.71 -0.74 -10.28
C GLY A 157 -5.07 -1.37 -10.58
N SER A 158 -5.51 -2.32 -9.76
CA SER A 158 -6.82 -2.95 -9.95
C SER A 158 -7.98 -1.95 -9.94
N PRO A 159 -7.97 -0.83 -9.18
CA PRO A 159 -9.05 0.15 -9.25
C PRO A 159 -9.21 0.76 -10.65
N PHE A 160 -8.14 0.83 -11.44
CA PHE A 160 -8.20 1.33 -12.82
C PHE A 160 -8.99 0.38 -13.73
N LEU A 161 -8.89 -0.94 -13.53
CA LEU A 161 -9.66 -1.89 -14.32
C LEU A 161 -11.17 -1.75 -14.06
N TRP A 162 -11.57 -1.52 -12.81
CA TRP A 162 -12.99 -1.38 -12.48
C TRP A 162 -13.57 0.00 -12.81
N TRP A 163 -12.81 1.06 -12.60
CA TRP A 163 -13.32 2.43 -12.79
C TRP A 163 -13.22 2.94 -14.22
N MET A 164 -12.15 2.60 -14.94
CA MET A 164 -11.85 3.19 -16.24
C MET A 164 -12.51 2.43 -17.39
N ARG A 165 -12.81 3.14 -18.47
CA ARG A 165 -13.19 2.53 -19.74
C ARG A 165 -11.94 2.04 -20.47
N VAL A 166 -12.12 1.06 -21.36
CA VAL A 166 -11.01 0.45 -22.11
C VAL A 166 -10.14 1.51 -22.81
N ALA A 167 -10.74 2.55 -23.37
CA ALA A 167 -10.02 3.64 -24.03
C ALA A 167 -9.24 4.54 -23.05
N GLU A 168 -9.81 4.80 -21.87
CA GLU A 168 -9.16 5.58 -20.80
C GLU A 168 -7.98 4.81 -20.19
N LEU A 169 -8.17 3.52 -19.90
CA LEU A 169 -7.10 2.64 -19.43
C LEU A 169 -5.94 2.63 -20.44
N ARG A 170 -6.24 2.43 -21.73
CA ARG A 170 -5.23 2.44 -22.79
C ARG A 170 -4.46 3.76 -22.83
N ALA A 171 -5.14 4.90 -22.65
CA ALA A 171 -4.51 6.21 -22.61
C ALA A 171 -3.60 6.41 -21.38
N VAL A 172 -3.97 5.85 -20.21
CA VAL A 172 -3.15 5.87 -18.99
C VAL A 172 -1.95 4.93 -19.10
N LEU A 173 -2.12 3.76 -19.70
CA LEU A 173 -1.04 2.78 -19.86
C LEU A 173 -0.04 3.17 -20.95
N ALA A 174 -0.43 4.00 -21.94
CA ALA A 174 0.45 4.42 -23.04
C ALA A 174 1.84 4.93 -22.59
N PRO A 175 1.96 5.92 -21.67
CA PRO A 175 3.26 6.36 -21.17
C PRO A 175 4.00 5.28 -20.37
N VAL A 176 3.30 4.38 -19.68
CA VAL A 176 3.95 3.30 -18.92
C VAL A 176 4.55 2.26 -19.86
N VAL A 177 3.78 1.80 -20.85
CA VAL A 177 4.23 0.86 -21.88
C VAL A 177 5.35 1.46 -22.73
N ALA A 178 5.29 2.76 -23.06
CA ALA A 178 6.40 3.44 -23.75
C ALA A 178 7.73 3.35 -22.97
N GLY A 179 7.69 3.21 -21.64
CA GLY A 179 8.85 3.04 -20.77
C GLY A 179 9.57 1.69 -20.89
N THR A 180 9.00 0.71 -21.61
CA THR A 180 9.66 -0.60 -21.83
C THR A 180 10.94 -0.45 -22.66
N ASP A 181 11.00 0.52 -23.58
CA ASP A 181 12.19 0.84 -24.36
C ASP A 181 13.35 1.32 -23.47
N SER A 182 13.06 2.22 -22.52
CA SER A 182 14.07 2.65 -21.54
C SER A 182 14.53 1.50 -20.64
N SER A 183 13.64 0.51 -20.39
CA SER A 183 13.97 -0.69 -19.62
C SER A 183 14.81 -1.69 -20.44
N ALA A 184 14.68 -1.68 -21.76
CA ALA A 184 15.51 -2.46 -22.68
C ALA A 184 16.90 -1.85 -22.91
N HIS A 185 17.06 -0.53 -22.69
CA HIS A 185 18.34 0.15 -22.89
C HIS A 185 19.40 -0.34 -21.88
N PRO A 186 20.55 -0.86 -22.33
CA PRO A 186 21.52 -1.55 -21.46
C PRO A 186 22.11 -0.66 -20.35
N ASP A 187 22.42 0.60 -20.67
CA ASP A 187 22.96 1.56 -19.70
C ASP A 187 21.97 1.91 -18.59
N ILE A 188 20.71 2.20 -18.95
CA ILE A 188 19.63 2.55 -18.01
C ILE A 188 19.31 1.34 -17.13
N ALA A 189 19.16 0.15 -17.74
CA ALA A 189 18.93 -1.09 -17.02
C ALA A 189 20.10 -1.39 -16.05
N ALA A 190 21.35 -1.22 -16.48
CA ALA A 190 22.52 -1.40 -15.60
C ALA A 190 22.56 -0.38 -14.45
N ALA A 191 22.19 0.87 -14.70
CA ALA A 191 22.11 1.90 -13.67
C ALA A 191 21.01 1.61 -12.64
N ARG A 192 19.80 1.22 -13.09
CA ARG A 192 18.70 0.80 -12.20
C ARG A 192 19.08 -0.41 -11.34
N ARG A 193 19.69 -1.44 -11.93
CA ARG A 193 20.21 -2.60 -11.18
C ARG A 193 21.24 -2.22 -10.13
N PHE A 194 22.13 -1.29 -10.45
CA PHE A 194 23.11 -0.80 -9.51
C PHE A 194 22.45 -0.09 -8.32
N VAL A 195 21.51 0.83 -8.57
CA VAL A 195 20.78 1.54 -7.51
C VAL A 195 19.94 0.57 -6.65
N ARG A 196 19.17 -0.31 -7.28
CA ARG A 196 18.36 -1.34 -6.57
C ARG A 196 19.23 -2.29 -5.73
N GLY A 197 20.38 -2.71 -6.25
CA GLY A 197 21.31 -3.56 -5.50
C GLY A 197 21.93 -2.86 -4.29
N LEU A 198 22.25 -1.57 -4.42
CA LEU A 198 22.71 -0.78 -3.27
C LEU A 198 21.59 -0.63 -2.23
N ASP A 199 20.37 -0.31 -2.66
CA ASP A 199 19.21 -0.16 -1.77
C ASP A 199 18.90 -1.45 -1.01
N ALA A 200 18.89 -2.58 -1.72
CA ALA A 200 18.77 -3.91 -1.12
C ALA A 200 19.84 -4.18 -0.05
N ALA A 201 21.10 -3.82 -0.31
CA ALA A 201 22.18 -3.99 0.65
C ALA A 201 22.04 -3.09 1.89
N VAL A 202 21.41 -1.92 1.76
CA VAL A 202 21.07 -1.06 2.90
C VAL A 202 20.00 -1.72 3.76
N ALA A 203 18.93 -2.24 3.14
CA ALA A 203 17.86 -2.95 3.84
C ALA A 203 18.40 -4.18 4.58
N ASP A 204 19.21 -5.00 3.91
CA ASP A 204 19.87 -6.16 4.51
C ASP A 204 20.76 -5.75 5.70
N GLY A 205 21.49 -4.64 5.60
CA GLY A 205 22.32 -4.11 6.68
C GLY A 205 21.53 -3.56 7.88
N ALA A 206 20.25 -3.21 7.70
CA ALA A 206 19.38 -2.70 8.76
C ALA A 206 18.54 -3.80 9.44
N ALA A 207 18.47 -5.00 8.87
CA ALA A 207 17.61 -6.08 9.35
C ALA A 207 18.02 -6.56 10.76
N PRO A 208 17.10 -6.56 11.75
CA PRO A 208 17.37 -7.07 13.09
C PRO A 208 17.53 -8.60 13.11
N GLY A 209 18.21 -9.14 14.14
CA GLY A 209 18.26 -10.60 14.39
C GLY A 209 19.53 -11.33 13.93
N ARG A 210 20.54 -10.64 13.39
CA ARG A 210 21.86 -11.25 13.10
C ARG A 210 22.83 -11.00 14.26
N GLY A 211 23.38 -12.06 14.85
CA GLY A 211 24.34 -11.96 15.96
C GLY A 211 25.55 -11.07 15.61
N ALA A 212 26.08 -10.32 16.59
CA ALA A 212 27.04 -9.23 16.37
C ALA A 212 28.23 -9.57 15.44
N LEU A 213 28.81 -10.76 15.60
CA LEU A 213 29.97 -11.23 14.81
C LEU A 213 29.61 -11.59 13.36
N ARG A 214 28.39 -12.08 13.09
CA ARG A 214 27.91 -12.40 11.73
C ARG A 214 27.25 -11.20 11.04
N GLY A 215 26.74 -10.24 11.82
CA GLY A 215 26.10 -9.03 11.32
C GLY A 215 27.07 -7.92 10.89
N ALA A 216 28.22 -7.78 11.58
CA ALA A 216 29.21 -6.73 11.34
C ALA A 216 29.63 -6.53 9.85
N PRO A 217 29.92 -7.57 9.04
CA PRO A 217 30.27 -7.37 7.63
C PRO A 217 29.08 -6.87 6.78
N VAL A 218 27.86 -7.31 7.08
CA VAL A 218 26.63 -6.91 6.36
C VAL A 218 26.24 -5.48 6.72
N THR A 219 26.35 -5.10 8.00
CA THR A 219 26.10 -3.72 8.45
C THR A 219 27.13 -2.74 7.87
N PHE A 220 28.40 -3.14 7.81
CA PHE A 220 29.46 -2.36 7.14
C PHE A 220 29.19 -2.19 5.65
N ALA A 221 28.82 -3.27 4.95
CA ALA A 221 28.44 -3.19 3.55
C ALA A 221 27.22 -2.28 3.32
N GLY A 222 26.20 -2.37 4.18
CA GLY A 222 25.03 -1.48 4.15
C GLY A 222 25.39 -0.02 4.45
N TRP A 223 26.42 0.26 5.25
CA TRP A 223 26.93 1.62 5.44
C TRP A 223 27.62 2.16 4.18
N ILE A 224 28.48 1.37 3.52
CA ILE A 224 29.10 1.74 2.24
C ILE A 224 28.03 1.95 1.17
N ALA A 225 27.04 1.06 1.09
CA ALA A 225 25.93 1.17 0.15
C ALA A 225 25.12 2.44 0.37
N ARG A 226 24.85 2.83 1.63
CA ARG A 226 24.21 4.11 1.98
C ARG A 226 24.99 5.32 1.46
N LEU A 227 26.32 5.33 1.59
CA LEU A 227 27.15 6.41 1.07
C LEU A 227 27.08 6.53 -0.45
N LEU A 228 27.16 5.39 -1.15
CA LEU A 228 27.04 5.36 -2.61
C LEU A 228 25.64 5.79 -3.07
N LEU A 229 24.57 5.34 -2.41
CA LEU A 229 23.20 5.78 -2.71
C LEU A 229 23.02 7.28 -2.55
N ARG A 230 23.59 7.89 -1.50
CA ARG A 230 23.54 9.34 -1.31
C ARG A 230 24.18 10.09 -2.49
N ALA A 231 25.29 9.59 -3.03
CA ALA A 231 25.93 10.16 -4.21
C ALA A 231 25.11 9.92 -5.50
N CYS A 232 24.38 8.81 -5.57
CA CYS A 232 23.55 8.46 -6.73
C CYS A 232 22.19 9.16 -6.75
N ARG A 233 21.64 9.60 -5.62
CA ARG A 233 20.24 10.04 -5.46
C ARG A 233 19.78 11.06 -6.51
N GLU A 234 20.56 12.13 -6.72
CA GLU A 234 20.19 13.19 -7.66
C GLU A 234 20.17 12.68 -9.11
N HIS A 235 21.24 12.02 -9.53
CA HIS A 235 21.36 11.44 -10.87
C HIS A 235 20.30 10.37 -11.13
N ALA A 236 19.94 9.56 -10.14
CA ALA A 236 18.88 8.57 -10.25
C ALA A 236 17.51 9.24 -10.42
N ALA A 237 17.20 10.25 -9.62
CA ALA A 237 15.93 10.98 -9.73
C ALA A 237 15.80 11.72 -11.07
N GLU A 238 16.88 12.35 -11.55
CA GLU A 238 16.89 13.01 -12.87
C GLU A 238 16.81 12.00 -14.01
N MET A 239 17.49 10.85 -13.92
CA MET A 239 17.39 9.77 -14.90
C MET A 239 15.95 9.30 -15.04
N GLU A 240 15.27 8.99 -13.94
CA GLU A 240 13.87 8.53 -13.98
C GLU A 240 12.91 9.63 -14.46
N ARG A 241 13.15 10.91 -14.12
CA ARG A 241 12.39 12.04 -14.69
C ARG A 241 12.57 12.15 -16.21
N CYS A 242 13.79 12.00 -16.71
CA CYS A 242 14.04 12.00 -18.17
C CYS A 242 13.38 10.80 -18.85
N VAL A 243 13.45 9.60 -18.26
CA VAL A 243 12.77 8.40 -18.77
C VAL A 243 11.26 8.63 -18.85
N ALA A 244 10.65 9.12 -17.77
CA ALA A 244 9.22 9.41 -17.73
C ALA A 244 8.81 10.49 -18.76
N ALA A 245 9.62 11.55 -18.92
CA ALA A 245 9.38 12.58 -19.92
C ALA A 245 9.44 12.03 -21.35
N THR A 246 10.46 11.23 -21.68
CA THR A 246 10.59 10.57 -22.98
C THR A 246 9.43 9.62 -23.25
N ALA A 247 9.06 8.79 -22.28
CA ALA A 247 7.95 7.86 -22.42
C ALA A 247 6.61 8.60 -22.61
N SER A 248 6.40 9.72 -21.90
CA SER A 248 5.22 10.58 -22.05
C SER A 248 5.15 11.29 -23.40
N MET A 249 6.29 11.71 -23.95
CA MET A 249 6.38 12.30 -25.30
C MET A 249 6.07 11.27 -26.38
N ARG A 250 6.65 10.07 -26.31
CA ARG A 250 6.36 8.97 -27.24
C ARG A 250 4.88 8.58 -27.22
N ALA A 251 4.28 8.56 -26.02
CA ALA A 251 2.86 8.28 -25.84
C ALA A 251 1.92 9.35 -26.41
N GLN A 252 2.39 10.53 -26.85
CA GLN A 252 1.52 11.54 -27.47
C GLN A 252 0.87 11.06 -28.77
N GLY A 253 1.46 10.08 -29.45
CA GLY A 253 0.87 9.47 -30.64
C GLY A 253 -0.36 8.60 -30.37
N VAL A 254 -0.66 8.28 -29.10
CA VAL A 254 -1.73 7.37 -28.71
C VAL A 254 -2.73 8.09 -27.81
N ASP A 255 -3.91 8.38 -28.36
CA ASP A 255 -5.08 8.97 -27.68
C ASP A 255 -4.79 10.16 -26.76
N TYR A 256 -3.88 11.05 -27.17
CA TYR A 256 -3.49 12.20 -26.37
C TYR A 256 -4.70 13.04 -25.89
N ALA A 257 -5.73 13.17 -26.73
CA ALA A 257 -6.96 13.87 -26.38
C ALA A 257 -7.73 13.19 -25.21
N LEU A 258 -7.76 11.86 -25.17
CA LEU A 258 -8.37 11.09 -24.07
C LEU A 258 -7.48 11.05 -22.83
N ARG A 259 -6.17 11.25 -22.98
CA ARG A 259 -5.22 11.19 -21.86
C ARG A 259 -5.53 12.22 -20.77
N ILE A 260 -5.91 13.43 -21.14
CA ILE A 260 -6.26 14.48 -20.14
C ILE A 260 -7.48 14.04 -19.32
N ALA A 261 -8.56 13.64 -19.99
CA ALA A 261 -9.76 13.14 -19.32
C ALA A 261 -9.47 11.90 -18.46
N ALA A 262 -8.64 10.98 -18.96
CA ALA A 262 -8.26 9.79 -18.21
C ALA A 262 -7.43 10.11 -16.95
N GLN A 263 -6.58 11.14 -16.96
CA GLN A 263 -5.84 11.58 -15.77
C GLN A 263 -6.76 12.20 -14.70
N GLU A 264 -7.83 12.89 -15.09
CA GLU A 264 -8.86 13.33 -14.13
C GLU A 264 -9.53 12.12 -13.46
N GLN A 265 -9.75 11.04 -14.21
CA GLN A 265 -10.30 9.79 -13.66
C GLN A 265 -9.35 9.09 -12.69
N VAL A 266 -8.03 9.23 -12.85
CA VAL A 266 -7.05 8.71 -11.87
C VAL A 266 -7.21 9.42 -10.52
N GLY A 267 -7.36 10.75 -10.53
CA GLY A 267 -7.58 11.53 -9.30
C GLY A 267 -8.87 11.15 -8.59
N LEU A 268 -9.96 10.94 -9.35
CA LEU A 268 -11.22 10.43 -8.80
C LEU A 268 -11.07 9.01 -8.25
N ALA A 269 -10.43 8.10 -8.99
CA ALA A 269 -10.18 6.74 -8.53
C ALA A 269 -9.44 6.72 -7.19
N TYR A 270 -8.39 7.55 -7.04
CA TYR A 270 -7.65 7.67 -5.79
C TYR A 270 -8.54 8.15 -4.63
N ALA A 271 -9.35 9.19 -4.85
CA ALA A 271 -10.26 9.71 -3.82
C ALA A 271 -11.34 8.70 -3.41
N GLY A 272 -11.87 7.93 -4.37
CA GLY A 272 -12.81 6.85 -4.09
C GLY A 272 -12.16 5.68 -3.34
N TRP A 273 -10.96 5.28 -3.77
CA TRP A 273 -10.18 4.23 -3.14
C TRP A 273 -9.84 4.53 -1.69
N ASP A 274 -9.29 5.72 -1.42
CA ASP A 274 -8.93 6.14 -0.05
C ASP A 274 -10.14 6.14 0.90
N ARG A 275 -11.27 6.66 0.43
CA ARG A 275 -12.53 6.64 1.19
C ARG A 275 -13.02 5.22 1.43
N LEU A 276 -12.99 4.36 0.40
CA LEU A 276 -13.40 2.97 0.52
C LEU A 276 -12.54 2.23 1.55
N LEU A 277 -11.21 2.35 1.47
CA LEU A 277 -10.30 1.72 2.42
C LEU A 277 -10.57 2.21 3.85
N THR A 278 -10.75 3.51 4.03
CA THR A 278 -10.86 4.14 5.34
C THR A 278 -12.24 3.97 5.98
N ARG A 279 -13.32 4.05 5.20
CA ARG A 279 -14.71 4.08 5.69
C ARG A 279 -15.41 2.73 5.62
N VAL A 280 -14.94 1.82 4.75
CA VAL A 280 -15.62 0.54 4.48
C VAL A 280 -14.70 -0.64 4.74
N ALA A 281 -13.53 -0.71 4.09
CA ALA A 281 -12.67 -1.88 4.24
C ALA A 281 -12.09 -2.03 5.67
N LEU A 282 -11.61 -0.93 6.25
CA LEU A 282 -10.99 -0.94 7.58
C LEU A 282 -11.93 -1.45 8.71
N PRO A 283 -13.21 -1.03 8.79
CA PRO A 283 -14.17 -1.65 9.70
C PRO A 283 -14.29 -3.17 9.56
N ALA A 284 -14.34 -3.68 8.33
CA ALA A 284 -14.41 -5.13 8.09
C ALA A 284 -13.13 -5.82 8.57
N TRP A 285 -11.96 -5.30 8.20
CA TRP A 285 -10.67 -5.88 8.55
C TRP A 285 -10.48 -6.00 10.07
N ARG A 286 -10.85 -4.96 10.82
CA ARG A 286 -10.82 -4.99 12.29
C ARG A 286 -11.70 -6.09 12.92
N MET A 287 -12.66 -6.64 12.18
CA MET A 287 -13.56 -7.71 12.63
C MET A 287 -13.18 -9.10 12.12
N GLY A 288 -12.00 -9.24 11.52
CA GLY A 288 -11.59 -10.49 10.91
C GLY A 288 -12.34 -10.78 9.59
N ARG A 289 -12.86 -9.75 8.93
CA ARG A 289 -13.59 -9.86 7.67
C ARG A 289 -12.90 -9.04 6.59
N TRP A 290 -13.04 -9.42 5.33
CA TRP A 290 -12.51 -8.64 4.21
C TRP A 290 -13.49 -8.65 3.03
N PRO A 291 -13.79 -7.50 2.41
CA PRO A 291 -14.73 -7.46 1.29
C PRO A 291 -14.18 -8.23 0.09
N SER A 292 -14.87 -9.27 -0.40
CA SER A 292 -14.34 -10.09 -1.51
C SER A 292 -14.33 -9.37 -2.86
N ARG A 293 -15.06 -8.26 -2.97
CA ARG A 293 -15.25 -7.48 -4.20
C ARG A 293 -14.90 -6.02 -3.99
N LEU A 294 -13.68 -5.77 -3.52
CA LEU A 294 -13.22 -4.44 -3.09
C LEU A 294 -13.24 -3.43 -4.25
N ASP A 295 -12.73 -3.80 -5.42
CA ASP A 295 -12.71 -2.94 -6.60
C ASP A 295 -14.12 -2.65 -7.13
N ALA A 296 -15.05 -3.61 -7.04
CA ALA A 296 -16.47 -3.33 -7.31
C ALA A 296 -17.05 -2.29 -6.35
N GLY A 297 -16.58 -2.27 -5.10
CA GLY A 297 -16.95 -1.24 -4.12
C GLY A 297 -16.51 0.17 -4.51
N VAL A 298 -15.36 0.30 -5.19
CA VAL A 298 -14.85 1.59 -5.70
C VAL A 298 -15.83 2.18 -6.72
N VAL A 299 -16.35 1.33 -7.61
CA VAL A 299 -17.33 1.76 -8.62
C VAL A 299 -18.60 2.27 -7.97
N SER A 300 -19.10 1.56 -6.95
CA SER A 300 -20.26 1.99 -6.17
C SER A 300 -20.01 3.33 -5.47
N ALA A 301 -18.86 3.48 -4.82
CA ALA A 301 -18.46 4.71 -4.14
C ALA A 301 -18.39 5.90 -5.09
N LEU A 302 -17.73 5.75 -6.23
CA LEU A 302 -17.58 6.84 -7.20
C LEU A 302 -18.89 7.15 -7.93
N THR A 303 -19.75 6.15 -8.15
CA THR A 303 -21.10 6.36 -8.68
C THR A 303 -21.96 7.14 -7.68
N GLU A 304 -21.84 6.86 -6.39
CA GLU A 304 -22.50 7.62 -5.35
C GLU A 304 -21.94 9.05 -5.20
N LEU A 305 -20.61 9.22 -5.25
CA LEU A 305 -19.97 10.53 -5.26
C LEU A 305 -20.47 11.39 -6.40
N SER A 306 -20.51 10.83 -7.62
CA SER A 306 -21.02 11.53 -8.79
C SER A 306 -22.48 11.95 -8.66
N ARG A 307 -23.34 11.09 -8.08
CA ARG A 307 -24.73 11.43 -7.80
C ARG A 307 -24.88 12.59 -6.82
N ARG A 308 -24.06 12.65 -5.76
CA ARG A 308 -24.12 13.71 -4.75
C ARG A 308 -23.56 15.04 -5.24
N ASP A 309 -22.41 14.99 -5.89
CA ASP A 309 -21.69 16.19 -6.34
C ASP A 309 -22.15 16.68 -7.71
N ARG A 310 -23.11 15.99 -8.35
CA ARG A 310 -23.57 16.25 -9.73
C ARG A 310 -22.38 16.42 -10.69
N LEU A 311 -21.41 15.52 -10.60
CA LEU A 311 -20.18 15.58 -11.40
C LEU A 311 -20.52 15.45 -12.90
N ALA A 312 -20.57 16.60 -13.58
CA ALA A 312 -20.54 16.87 -15.03
C ALA A 312 -21.55 16.16 -15.96
N ASP A 313 -21.90 16.87 -17.04
CA ASP A 313 -22.62 16.32 -18.19
C ASP A 313 -21.84 15.16 -18.83
N GLY A 314 -22.51 14.03 -19.11
CA GLY A 314 -21.91 12.88 -19.82
C GLY A 314 -21.43 11.71 -18.94
N PHE A 315 -21.59 11.79 -17.62
CA PHE A 315 -21.24 10.70 -16.69
C PHE A 315 -22.02 9.40 -16.97
N THR A 316 -23.33 9.50 -17.18
CA THR A 316 -24.20 8.35 -17.47
C THR A 316 -23.86 7.70 -18.82
N SER A 317 -23.54 8.49 -19.85
CA SER A 317 -23.08 7.96 -21.13
C SER A 317 -21.73 7.25 -21.02
N ARG A 318 -20.78 7.79 -20.24
CA ARG A 318 -19.49 7.15 -19.96
C ARG A 318 -19.66 5.82 -19.24
N LEU A 319 -20.52 5.77 -18.22
CA LEU A 319 -20.75 4.52 -17.46
C LEU A 319 -21.33 3.38 -18.33
N GLY A 320 -21.98 3.70 -19.44
CA GLY A 320 -22.49 2.72 -20.41
C GLY A 320 -21.44 2.14 -21.36
N GLU A 321 -20.23 2.71 -21.41
CA GLU A 321 -19.13 2.15 -22.21
C GLU A 321 -18.51 0.92 -21.53
N ARG A 322 -17.84 0.05 -22.31
CA ARG A 322 -17.20 -1.18 -21.78
C ARG A 322 -16.15 -0.81 -20.70
N PRO A 323 -16.31 -1.25 -19.43
CA PRO A 323 -15.29 -1.08 -18.40
C PRO A 323 -14.05 -1.94 -18.71
N ALA A 324 -12.91 -1.55 -18.17
CA ALA A 324 -11.65 -2.25 -18.39
C ALA A 324 -11.58 -3.64 -17.73
N CYS A 325 -12.36 -3.89 -16.67
CA CYS A 325 -12.41 -5.20 -16.01
C CYS A 325 -13.02 -6.29 -16.91
N ASP A 326 -13.81 -5.91 -17.93
CA ASP A 326 -14.30 -6.84 -18.97
C ASP A 326 -13.17 -7.36 -19.89
N LEU A 327 -11.93 -6.88 -19.74
CA LEU A 327 -10.75 -7.44 -20.42
C LEU A 327 -10.20 -8.70 -19.70
N LEU A 328 -10.74 -9.01 -18.51
CA LEU A 328 -10.47 -10.22 -17.75
C LEU A 328 -11.60 -11.24 -18.00
N GLU A 329 -11.26 -12.53 -18.07
CA GLU A 329 -12.25 -13.61 -18.19
C GLU A 329 -13.03 -13.78 -16.87
N GLU A 330 -12.32 -13.72 -15.74
CA GLU A 330 -12.88 -13.89 -14.39
C GLU A 330 -12.53 -12.68 -13.50
N PRO A 331 -13.14 -11.50 -13.73
CA PRO A 331 -12.82 -10.29 -12.97
C PRO A 331 -13.06 -10.48 -11.46
N GLY A 332 -14.03 -11.33 -11.08
CA GLY A 332 -14.32 -11.61 -9.67
C GLY A 332 -13.17 -12.23 -8.89
N ILE A 333 -12.45 -13.18 -9.49
CA ILE A 333 -11.30 -13.85 -8.86
C ILE A 333 -10.12 -12.88 -8.74
N ALA A 334 -9.93 -12.02 -9.75
CA ALA A 334 -8.91 -10.98 -9.71
C ALA A 334 -9.16 -9.93 -8.62
N ASP A 335 -10.42 -9.50 -8.44
CA ASP A 335 -10.85 -8.59 -7.36
C ASP A 335 -10.61 -9.24 -5.99
N GLU A 336 -11.03 -10.50 -5.83
CA GLU A 336 -10.89 -11.25 -4.58
C GLU A 336 -9.42 -11.38 -4.15
N ALA A 337 -8.55 -11.80 -5.07
CA ALA A 337 -7.12 -11.90 -4.82
C ALA A 337 -6.47 -10.54 -4.52
N THR A 338 -6.93 -9.47 -5.19
CA THR A 338 -6.41 -8.12 -4.97
C THR A 338 -6.90 -7.54 -3.65
N SER A 339 -8.13 -7.86 -3.23
CA SER A 339 -8.69 -7.46 -1.93
C SER A 339 -7.96 -8.12 -0.76
N LEU A 340 -7.65 -9.42 -0.85
CA LEU A 340 -6.79 -10.10 0.14
C LEU A 340 -5.41 -9.43 0.23
N LEU A 341 -4.83 -9.10 -0.92
CA LEU A 341 -3.56 -8.39 -0.97
C LEU A 341 -3.64 -6.98 -0.36
N ALA A 342 -4.74 -6.26 -0.60
CA ALA A 342 -5.00 -4.95 0.00
C ALA A 342 -5.05 -5.06 1.52
N ALA A 343 -5.78 -6.04 2.06
CA ALA A 343 -5.87 -6.24 3.49
C ALA A 343 -4.51 -6.59 4.11
N ARG A 344 -3.69 -7.40 3.43
CA ARG A 344 -2.32 -7.68 3.87
C ARG A 344 -1.46 -6.42 3.88
N LEU A 345 -1.49 -5.62 2.81
CA LEU A 345 -0.64 -4.44 2.66
C LEU A 345 -1.02 -3.27 3.57
N PHE A 346 -2.32 -3.02 3.72
CA PHE A 346 -2.82 -1.82 4.41
C PHE A 346 -3.26 -2.08 5.86
N HIS A 347 -3.57 -3.33 6.22
CA HIS A 347 -3.99 -3.72 7.57
C HIS A 347 -3.03 -4.72 8.25
N GLY A 348 -2.20 -5.43 7.51
CA GLY A 348 -1.39 -6.54 8.05
C GLY A 348 -2.21 -7.82 8.24
N GLY A 349 -3.30 -7.99 7.49
CA GLY A 349 -4.13 -9.20 7.53
C GLY A 349 -3.40 -10.44 7.00
N PRO A 350 -3.90 -11.65 7.31
CA PRO A 350 -3.35 -12.92 6.80
C PRO A 350 -3.34 -12.98 5.27
N ALA A 351 -2.41 -13.76 4.72
CA ALA A 351 -2.28 -13.96 3.27
C ALA A 351 -3.42 -14.81 2.67
N GLU A 352 -4.00 -15.71 3.48
CA GLU A 352 -5.04 -16.64 3.07
C GLU A 352 -6.27 -16.50 3.98
N SER A 353 -7.43 -16.88 3.44
CA SER A 353 -8.67 -16.95 4.23
C SER A 353 -8.60 -18.04 5.30
N GLY A 354 -9.30 -17.82 6.40
CA GLY A 354 -9.37 -18.75 7.52
C GLY A 354 -10.63 -18.57 8.35
N PRO A 355 -10.81 -19.36 9.43
CA PRO A 355 -12.01 -19.29 10.27
C PRO A 355 -12.21 -17.91 10.93
N ASP A 356 -11.09 -17.26 11.29
CA ASP A 356 -11.08 -15.91 11.90
C ASP A 356 -10.77 -14.80 10.87
N TRP A 357 -10.66 -15.16 9.58
CA TRP A 357 -10.35 -14.24 8.49
C TRP A 357 -11.14 -14.62 7.22
N ALA A 358 -12.40 -14.19 7.16
CA ALA A 358 -13.35 -14.67 6.15
C ALA A 358 -13.79 -13.56 5.18
N PRO A 359 -14.06 -13.89 3.90
CA PRO A 359 -14.62 -12.94 2.95
C PRO A 359 -16.02 -12.48 3.40
N VAL A 360 -16.40 -11.28 2.99
CA VAL A 360 -17.77 -10.75 3.11
C VAL A 360 -18.22 -10.18 1.77
N ASP A 361 -19.42 -10.55 1.33
CA ASP A 361 -20.07 -9.95 0.16
C ASP A 361 -20.78 -8.64 0.56
N TRP A 362 -20.95 -7.73 -0.39
CA TRP A 362 -21.62 -6.44 -0.15
C TRP A 362 -23.07 -6.57 0.32
N GLN A 363 -23.79 -7.63 -0.03
CA GLN A 363 -25.13 -7.90 0.48
C GLN A 363 -25.14 -8.25 1.97
N GLN A 364 -24.10 -8.93 2.44
CA GLN A 364 -23.95 -9.38 3.84
C GLN A 364 -23.21 -8.35 4.70
N TYR A 365 -22.51 -7.40 4.08
CA TYR A 365 -21.70 -6.40 4.75
C TYR A 365 -22.46 -5.62 5.84
N PRO A 366 -23.70 -5.14 5.65
CA PRO A 366 -24.43 -4.44 6.71
C PRO A 366 -24.65 -5.29 7.96
N ASP A 367 -25.01 -6.56 7.80
CA ASP A 367 -25.29 -7.44 8.94
C ASP A 367 -23.99 -7.95 9.60
N GLU A 368 -23.01 -8.38 8.80
CA GLU A 368 -21.78 -9.00 9.32
C GLU A 368 -20.75 -7.99 9.85
N VAL A 369 -20.76 -6.77 9.32
CA VAL A 369 -19.79 -5.72 9.68
C VAL A 369 -20.46 -4.55 10.38
N VAL A 370 -21.49 -3.94 9.81
CA VAL A 370 -22.07 -2.71 10.37
C VAL A 370 -22.79 -2.96 11.69
N ASP A 371 -23.71 -3.92 11.75
CA ASP A 371 -24.42 -4.27 12.99
C ASP A 371 -23.43 -4.74 14.07
N ARG A 372 -22.49 -5.62 13.69
CA ARG A 372 -21.44 -6.10 14.60
C ARG A 372 -20.55 -4.98 15.11
N LYS A 373 -20.23 -3.97 14.28
CA LYS A 373 -19.51 -2.75 14.69
C LYS A 373 -20.24 -2.08 15.84
N TRP A 374 -21.50 -1.74 15.60
CA TRP A 374 -22.28 -0.95 16.52
C TRP A 374 -22.49 -1.70 17.83
N ARG A 375 -22.79 -3.00 17.78
CA ARG A 375 -22.94 -3.83 19.00
C ARG A 375 -21.63 -3.93 19.78
N THR A 376 -20.49 -4.07 19.12
CA THR A 376 -19.17 -4.11 19.78
C THR A 376 -18.83 -2.78 20.46
N GLU A 377 -19.07 -1.65 19.79
CA GLU A 377 -18.84 -0.30 20.33
C GLU A 377 -19.80 -0.01 21.49
N ALA A 378 -21.09 -0.32 21.34
CA ALA A 378 -22.07 -0.18 22.42
C ALA A 378 -21.76 -1.09 23.63
N ALA A 379 -21.31 -2.32 23.40
CA ALA A 379 -20.84 -3.22 24.46
C ALA A 379 -19.61 -2.67 25.19
N ARG A 380 -18.68 -2.04 24.46
CA ARG A 380 -17.53 -1.36 25.07
C ARG A 380 -17.99 -0.19 25.94
N LEU A 381 -18.89 0.65 25.45
CA LEU A 381 -19.44 1.78 26.20
C LEU A 381 -20.03 1.33 27.54
N HIS A 382 -20.88 0.31 27.54
CA HIS A 382 -21.48 -0.21 28.77
C HIS A 382 -20.45 -0.86 29.71
N ARG A 383 -19.47 -1.60 29.20
CA ARG A 383 -18.36 -2.13 30.03
C ARG A 383 -17.58 -1.03 30.74
N VAL A 384 -17.37 0.13 30.09
CA VAL A 384 -16.70 1.28 30.72
C VAL A 384 -17.60 1.91 31.78
N LEU A 385 -18.89 2.11 31.51
CA LEU A 385 -19.87 2.58 32.50
C LEU A 385 -19.93 1.68 33.74
N ASP A 386 -19.89 0.36 33.54
CA ASP A 386 -19.86 -0.62 34.63
C ASP A 386 -18.58 -0.52 35.45
N ALA A 387 -17.42 -0.34 34.80
CA ALA A 387 -16.14 -0.15 35.48
C ALA A 387 -16.07 1.16 36.28
N MET A 388 -16.79 2.20 35.84
CA MET A 388 -16.95 3.47 36.55
C MET A 388 -17.98 3.39 37.69
N GLY A 389 -18.71 2.27 37.83
CA GLY A 389 -19.75 2.10 38.86
C GLY A 389 -21.01 2.92 38.60
N VAL A 390 -21.27 3.31 37.36
CA VAL A 390 -22.47 4.09 37.00
C VAL A 390 -23.72 3.20 37.20
N PRO A 391 -24.71 3.61 38.00
CA PRO A 391 -25.88 2.78 38.27
C PRO A 391 -26.72 2.55 37.00
N PRO A 392 -27.48 1.44 36.96
CA PRO A 392 -28.43 1.17 35.87
C PRO A 392 -29.62 2.14 35.93
N ALA A 393 -30.20 2.46 34.77
CA ALA A 393 -31.40 3.32 34.68
C ALA A 393 -32.69 2.61 35.17
N SER A 394 -32.71 1.28 35.21
CA SER A 394 -33.86 0.48 35.68
C SER A 394 -33.48 -0.42 36.85
N VAL A 395 -34.34 -0.44 37.88
CA VAL A 395 -34.19 -1.29 39.08
C VAL A 395 -34.55 -2.76 38.79
N ALA A 396 -35.20 -3.04 37.67
CA ALA A 396 -35.74 -4.37 37.35
C ALA A 396 -34.66 -5.39 36.92
N ASP A 397 -33.56 -4.93 36.30
CA ASP A 397 -32.36 -5.75 36.04
C ASP A 397 -31.11 -4.85 35.84
N PRO A 398 -30.15 -4.83 36.79
CA PRO A 398 -28.95 -3.99 36.72
C PRO A 398 -28.02 -4.29 35.55
N ALA A 399 -28.11 -5.49 34.97
CA ALA A 399 -27.16 -5.98 33.97
C ALA A 399 -27.56 -5.61 32.53
N VAL A 400 -28.71 -4.97 32.33
CA VAL A 400 -29.29 -4.75 31.00
C VAL A 400 -28.84 -3.41 30.41
N PRO A 401 -28.19 -3.39 29.24
CA PRO A 401 -27.78 -2.17 28.57
C PRO A 401 -28.99 -1.44 27.97
N THR A 402 -29.13 -0.15 28.29
CA THR A 402 -30.18 0.73 27.76
C THR A 402 -29.58 2.06 27.33
N LEU A 403 -30.15 2.66 26.29
CA LEU A 403 -29.71 3.99 25.81
C LEU A 403 -30.03 5.08 26.85
N ALA A 404 -31.13 4.93 27.60
CA ALA A 404 -31.50 5.84 28.68
C ALA A 404 -30.38 5.99 29.72
N ARG A 405 -29.70 4.89 30.11
CA ARG A 405 -28.57 4.91 31.06
C ARG A 405 -27.42 5.79 30.56
N VAL A 406 -27.09 5.70 29.27
CA VAL A 406 -26.02 6.50 28.65
C VAL A 406 -26.40 7.98 28.66
N MET A 407 -27.62 8.30 28.24
CA MET A 407 -28.11 9.67 28.19
C MET A 407 -28.20 10.32 29.57
N GLU A 408 -28.70 9.59 30.58
CA GLU A 408 -28.77 10.05 31.97
C GLU A 408 -27.40 10.31 32.58
N HIS A 409 -26.41 9.46 32.27
CA HIS A 409 -25.05 9.66 32.73
C HIS A 409 -24.43 10.91 32.09
N LEU A 410 -24.52 11.07 30.77
CA LEU A 410 -23.93 12.22 30.06
C LEU A 410 -24.61 13.55 30.40
N ALA A 411 -25.92 13.56 30.65
CA ALA A 411 -26.65 14.74 31.13
C ALA A 411 -26.47 15.02 32.65
N GLY A 412 -25.69 14.17 33.34
CA GLY A 412 -25.45 14.28 34.78
C GLY A 412 -24.59 15.49 35.16
N PRO A 413 -24.74 16.02 36.38
CA PRO A 413 -23.93 17.13 36.85
C PRO A 413 -22.45 16.74 36.97
N GLY A 414 -21.54 17.60 36.49
CA GLY A 414 -20.08 17.43 36.65
C GLY A 414 -19.29 17.11 35.38
N GLY A 415 -19.90 17.14 34.19
CA GLY A 415 -19.21 16.92 32.92
C GLY A 415 -18.58 15.51 32.78
N PRO A 416 -19.33 14.42 33.02
CA PRO A 416 -18.77 13.06 33.03
C PRO A 416 -18.30 12.57 31.65
N GLY A 417 -18.60 13.30 30.58
CA GLY A 417 -18.19 12.98 29.21
C GLY A 417 -16.67 12.85 29.04
N GLU A 418 -15.86 13.69 29.69
CA GLU A 418 -14.40 13.60 29.57
C GLU A 418 -13.83 12.31 30.21
N GLU A 419 -14.34 11.92 31.39
CA GLU A 419 -13.92 10.69 32.07
C GLU A 419 -14.34 9.45 31.28
N LEU A 420 -15.58 9.45 30.76
CA LEU A 420 -16.08 8.37 29.92
C LEU A 420 -15.29 8.28 28.60
N ALA A 421 -14.99 9.41 27.97
CA ALA A 421 -14.15 9.47 26.76
C ALA A 421 -12.74 8.91 27.02
N ALA A 422 -12.12 9.25 28.16
CA ALA A 422 -10.83 8.70 28.55
C ALA A 422 -10.90 7.18 28.81
N GLY A 423 -11.96 6.71 29.46
CA GLY A 423 -12.22 5.29 29.70
C GLY A 423 -12.40 4.50 28.40
N ILE A 424 -13.15 5.05 27.44
CA ILE A 424 -13.32 4.49 26.09
C ILE A 424 -11.99 4.45 25.36
N GLY A 425 -11.23 5.55 25.35
CA GLY A 425 -9.91 5.62 24.72
C GLY A 425 -8.95 4.56 25.28
N ALA A 426 -8.92 4.39 26.60
CA ALA A 426 -8.13 3.35 27.25
C ALA A 426 -8.62 1.92 26.94
N ALA A 427 -9.93 1.73 26.72
CA ALA A 427 -10.49 0.44 26.31
C ALA A 427 -10.15 0.11 24.85
N VAL A 428 -10.21 1.09 23.93
CA VAL A 428 -9.82 0.92 22.53
C VAL A 428 -8.32 0.60 22.43
N ALA A 429 -7.47 1.34 23.13
CA ALA A 429 -6.02 1.08 23.14
C ALA A 429 -5.65 -0.31 23.67
N ARG A 430 -6.43 -0.86 24.61
CA ARG A 430 -6.24 -2.23 25.12
C ARG A 430 -6.63 -3.28 24.08
N ASP A 431 -7.75 -3.10 23.38
CA ASP A 431 -8.18 -4.02 22.33
C ASP A 431 -7.21 -3.99 21.16
N ASP A 432 -6.73 -2.81 20.74
CA ASP A 432 -5.72 -2.67 19.70
C ASP A 432 -4.39 -3.35 20.10
N ALA A 433 -4.01 -3.30 21.38
CA ALA A 433 -2.81 -4.00 21.88
C ALA A 433 -3.00 -5.52 22.03
N GLN A 434 -4.24 -6.00 22.12
CA GLN A 434 -4.59 -7.42 22.21
C GLN A 434 -4.89 -8.05 20.84
N ALA A 435 -5.12 -7.23 19.81
CA ALA A 435 -5.18 -7.71 18.43
C ALA A 435 -3.90 -8.50 18.14
N PRO A 436 -4.01 -9.71 17.55
CA PRO A 436 -2.84 -10.54 17.32
C PRO A 436 -1.83 -9.77 16.47
N ALA A 437 -0.71 -9.39 17.08
CA ALA A 437 0.47 -9.02 16.31
C ALA A 437 0.81 -10.20 15.40
N PRO A 438 1.17 -9.98 14.13
CA PRO A 438 1.66 -11.08 13.29
C PRO A 438 2.88 -11.67 13.99
N GLY A 439 2.66 -12.80 14.67
CA GLY A 439 3.70 -13.54 15.36
C GLY A 439 4.65 -14.12 14.32
N PRO A 440 5.95 -14.27 14.62
CA PRO A 440 6.84 -15.00 13.72
C PRO A 440 6.30 -16.43 13.60
N ALA A 441 5.82 -16.77 12.40
CA ALA A 441 5.30 -18.10 12.09
C ALA A 441 6.29 -19.16 12.58
N GLN A 442 5.79 -20.08 13.40
CA GLN A 442 6.54 -21.24 13.87
C GLN A 442 6.92 -22.06 12.64
N GLN A 443 8.23 -22.18 12.37
CA GLN A 443 8.78 -22.93 11.25
C GLN A 443 8.39 -24.41 11.35
N THR A 444 7.26 -24.79 10.77
CA THR A 444 7.02 -26.15 10.30
C THR A 444 7.48 -26.24 8.86
N ALA A 445 8.60 -26.93 8.66
CA ALA A 445 9.18 -27.22 7.35
C ALA A 445 8.18 -27.99 6.47
N SER A 446 7.51 -27.27 5.58
CA SER A 446 6.74 -27.81 4.46
C SER A 446 7.31 -27.21 3.17
N ALA A 447 7.66 -28.08 2.23
CA ALA A 447 8.40 -27.75 1.02
C ALA A 447 7.50 -27.14 -0.06
N ALA A 448 7.15 -25.86 0.10
CA ALA A 448 6.79 -24.90 -0.95
C ALA A 448 6.67 -23.53 -0.29
N ALA A 449 7.77 -22.77 -0.21
CA ALA A 449 7.77 -21.47 0.44
C ALA A 449 6.95 -20.46 -0.36
N ASP A 450 5.98 -19.80 0.29
CA ASP A 450 5.28 -18.64 -0.27
C ASP A 450 6.33 -17.57 -0.63
N PRO A 451 6.32 -17.00 -1.85
CA PRO A 451 7.23 -15.93 -2.25
C PRO A 451 7.31 -14.74 -1.30
N LEU A 452 6.30 -14.54 -0.43
CA LEU A 452 6.22 -13.46 0.55
C LEU A 452 6.79 -13.85 1.93
N ASP A 453 6.92 -15.14 2.27
CA ASP A 453 7.61 -15.60 3.51
C ASP A 453 9.12 -15.27 3.52
N LEU A 454 9.66 -14.96 2.34
CA LEU A 454 11.06 -14.57 2.14
C LEU A 454 11.35 -13.10 2.53
N TRP A 455 10.34 -12.33 2.95
CA TRP A 455 10.43 -10.86 3.08
C TRP A 455 10.60 -10.34 4.52
N GLY A 456 10.90 -11.22 5.48
CA GLY A 456 10.96 -10.83 6.90
C GLY A 456 9.55 -10.74 7.51
N PRO A 457 9.43 -10.37 8.80
CA PRO A 457 8.12 -10.31 9.46
C PRO A 457 7.19 -9.39 8.66
N ASP A 458 5.92 -9.79 8.53
CA ASP A 458 4.90 -9.12 7.71
C ASP A 458 5.01 -7.60 7.78
N PRO A 459 4.85 -6.88 6.64
CA PRO A 459 4.93 -5.44 6.63
C PRO A 459 3.86 -4.89 7.58
N LEU A 460 4.29 -4.51 8.78
CA LEU A 460 3.47 -3.70 9.67
C LEU A 460 3.10 -2.46 8.86
N PRO A 461 1.81 -2.06 8.82
CA PRO A 461 1.42 -0.86 8.09
C PRO A 461 2.27 0.31 8.62
N LEU A 462 3.08 0.90 7.74
CA LEU A 462 4.06 1.92 8.12
C LEU A 462 3.37 3.19 8.65
N PHE A 463 2.07 3.36 8.37
CA PHE A 463 1.20 4.39 8.91
C PHE A 463 -0.21 3.83 9.13
N PRO A 464 -0.90 4.18 10.25
CA PRO A 464 -2.30 3.84 10.41
C PRO A 464 -3.13 4.57 9.34
N LEU A 465 -4.08 3.86 8.73
CA LEU A 465 -5.00 4.42 7.72
C LEU A 465 -5.87 5.58 8.26
N GLN A 466 -5.96 5.73 9.58
CA GLN A 466 -6.68 6.82 10.22
C GLN A 466 -5.78 7.54 11.23
N PRO A 467 -5.84 8.89 11.31
CA PRO A 467 -5.20 9.62 12.38
C PRO A 467 -5.82 9.22 13.75
N PRO A 468 -5.06 9.35 14.85
CA PRO A 468 -5.60 9.08 16.19
C PRO A 468 -6.79 9.99 16.48
N ARG A 469 -7.91 9.37 16.86
CA ARG A 469 -9.15 10.07 17.20
C ARG A 469 -9.02 10.80 18.53
N THR A 470 -9.68 11.95 18.65
CA THR A 470 -9.83 12.62 19.95
C THR A 470 -10.77 11.81 20.87
N GLY A 471 -10.67 12.00 22.19
CA GLY A 471 -11.54 11.30 23.14
C GLY A 471 -13.03 11.58 22.89
N THR A 472 -13.37 12.83 22.58
CA THR A 472 -14.73 13.27 22.26
C THR A 472 -15.26 12.62 20.99
N GLU A 473 -14.46 12.53 19.92
CA GLU A 473 -14.84 11.80 18.71
C GLU A 473 -15.13 10.32 19.00
N LEU A 474 -14.27 9.67 19.78
CA LEU A 474 -14.50 8.27 20.17
C LEU A 474 -15.79 8.12 20.96
N LEU A 475 -16.04 8.99 21.94
CA LEU A 475 -17.28 8.94 22.72
C LEU A 475 -18.52 9.15 21.83
N ALA A 476 -18.49 10.13 20.92
CA ALA A 476 -19.58 10.36 19.97
C ALA A 476 -19.86 9.14 19.08
N ASP A 477 -18.82 8.48 18.56
CA ASP A 477 -18.95 7.26 17.77
C ASP A 477 -19.62 6.13 18.59
N HIS A 478 -19.23 5.96 19.85
CA HIS A 478 -19.79 4.92 20.73
C HIS A 478 -21.24 5.20 21.14
N VAL A 479 -21.59 6.47 21.37
CA VAL A 479 -22.98 6.88 21.64
C VAL A 479 -23.83 6.70 20.38
N ALA A 480 -23.34 7.10 19.21
CA ALA A 480 -24.03 6.89 17.94
C ALA A 480 -24.27 5.39 17.67
N ALA A 481 -23.28 4.54 17.93
CA ALA A 481 -23.42 3.09 17.85
C ALA A 481 -24.55 2.57 18.77
N MET A 482 -24.62 3.03 20.02
CA MET A 482 -25.69 2.65 20.96
C MET A 482 -27.08 3.11 20.48
N VAL A 483 -27.16 4.32 19.91
CA VAL A 483 -28.41 4.83 19.31
C VAL A 483 -28.83 3.96 18.11
N CYS A 484 -27.89 3.60 17.23
CA CYS A 484 -28.15 2.73 16.08
C CYS A 484 -28.64 1.35 16.53
N CYS A 485 -28.00 0.72 17.52
CA CYS A 485 -28.47 -0.56 18.07
C CYS A 485 -29.89 -0.45 18.67
N ALA A 486 -30.18 0.61 19.41
CA ALA A 486 -31.52 0.85 19.96
C ALA A 486 -32.57 1.04 18.84
N ALA A 487 -32.22 1.75 17.77
CA ALA A 487 -33.10 1.95 16.63
C ALA A 487 -33.40 0.64 15.90
N VAL A 488 -32.38 -0.20 15.67
CA VAL A 488 -32.55 -1.53 15.07
C VAL A 488 -33.45 -2.42 15.94
N ASP A 489 -33.20 -2.46 17.24
CA ASP A 489 -33.92 -3.37 18.15
C ASP A 489 -35.35 -2.90 18.49
N THR A 490 -35.66 -1.61 18.40
CA THR A 490 -36.93 -1.05 18.91
C THR A 490 -37.80 -0.32 17.90
N ALA A 491 -37.23 0.18 16.81
CA ALA A 491 -37.92 1.01 15.81
C ALA A 491 -37.98 0.37 14.41
N GLY A 492 -37.46 -0.85 14.23
CA GLY A 492 -37.46 -1.52 12.92
C GLY A 492 -36.47 -0.90 11.93
N ALA A 493 -35.49 -0.14 12.41
CA ALA A 493 -34.39 0.33 11.59
C ALA A 493 -33.49 -0.85 11.17
N ALA A 494 -32.68 -0.66 10.13
CA ALA A 494 -31.74 -1.66 9.64
C ALA A 494 -30.32 -1.08 9.52
N PRO A 495 -29.28 -1.91 9.73
CA PRO A 495 -27.93 -1.55 9.33
C PRO A 495 -27.87 -1.40 7.81
N GLY A 496 -27.08 -0.44 7.35
CA GLY A 496 -26.85 -0.18 5.94
C GLY A 496 -25.42 0.29 5.68
N LEU A 497 -25.10 0.41 4.40
CA LEU A 497 -23.81 0.92 3.93
C LEU A 497 -24.04 2.15 3.06
N ASP A 498 -23.33 3.21 3.41
CA ASP A 498 -23.12 4.38 2.59
C ASP A 498 -21.70 4.32 2.02
N TRP A 499 -21.53 4.39 0.70
CA TRP A 499 -20.20 4.15 0.13
C TRP A 499 -19.21 5.29 0.40
N LEU A 500 -19.69 6.47 0.79
CA LEU A 500 -18.85 7.63 1.07
C LEU A 500 -18.61 7.84 2.56
N ASP A 501 -19.64 7.55 3.37
CA ASP A 501 -19.65 7.81 4.80
C ASP A 501 -19.42 6.54 5.65
N GLY A 502 -19.61 5.34 5.06
CA GLY A 502 -19.42 4.04 5.70
C GLY A 502 -20.70 3.50 6.33
N PRO A 503 -20.63 2.90 7.54
CA PRO A 503 -21.80 2.41 8.27
C PRO A 503 -22.94 3.45 8.37
N ALA A 504 -24.16 3.07 7.99
CA ALA A 504 -25.30 3.98 7.94
C ALA A 504 -26.57 3.33 8.51
N LEU A 505 -27.42 4.12 9.17
CA LEU A 505 -28.72 3.69 9.68
C LEU A 505 -29.80 3.91 8.62
N LEU A 506 -30.56 2.85 8.31
CA LEU A 506 -31.70 2.90 7.40
C LEU A 506 -33.00 2.85 8.21
N VAL A 507 -33.91 3.79 7.95
CA VAL A 507 -35.27 3.82 8.52
C VAL A 507 -36.24 3.85 7.35
N ASP A 508 -37.17 2.89 7.28
CA ASP A 508 -38.07 2.68 6.14
C ASP A 508 -37.34 2.55 4.79
N GLY A 509 -36.10 2.04 4.81
CA GLY A 509 -35.25 1.88 3.62
C GLY A 509 -34.47 3.14 3.21
N GLU A 510 -34.67 4.27 3.88
CA GLU A 510 -33.98 5.53 3.61
C GLU A 510 -32.88 5.82 4.65
N ARG A 511 -31.77 6.41 4.19
CA ARG A 511 -30.65 6.75 5.07
C ARG A 511 -30.99 7.93 5.98
N ARG A 512 -30.74 7.77 7.29
CA ARG A 512 -30.76 8.87 8.26
C ARG A 512 -29.36 9.44 8.46
N ALA A 513 -29.15 10.69 8.04
CA ALA A 513 -27.86 11.40 8.14
C ALA A 513 -27.84 12.50 9.22
N ASP A 514 -28.96 12.73 9.89
CA ASP A 514 -29.19 13.82 10.84
C ASP A 514 -28.83 13.48 12.30
N LEU A 515 -28.34 12.27 12.57
CA LEU A 515 -28.00 11.78 13.91
C LEU A 515 -26.76 12.45 14.53
N ALA A 516 -25.81 12.92 13.71
CA ALA A 516 -24.52 13.41 14.21
C ALA A 516 -24.66 14.64 15.13
N VAL A 517 -25.51 15.59 14.77
CA VAL A 517 -25.69 16.84 15.54
C VAL A 517 -26.34 16.57 16.91
N PRO A 518 -27.44 15.80 17.03
CA PRO A 518 -27.99 15.40 18.33
C PRO A 518 -27.02 14.65 19.24
N VAL A 519 -26.18 13.77 18.68
CA VAL A 519 -25.18 13.04 19.47
C VAL A 519 -24.08 13.96 19.98
N LEU A 520 -23.59 14.89 19.15
CA LEU A 520 -22.58 15.86 19.57
C LEU A 520 -23.10 16.78 20.67
N SER A 521 -24.35 17.25 20.58
CA SER A 521 -24.95 18.08 21.64
C SER A 521 -25.03 17.35 22.99
N LEU A 522 -25.30 16.05 22.98
CA LEU A 522 -25.24 15.24 24.21
C LEU A 522 -23.81 15.06 24.73
N VAL A 523 -22.83 14.85 23.85
CA VAL A 523 -21.46 14.52 24.23
C VAL A 523 -20.65 15.74 24.65
N GLU A 524 -20.83 16.87 23.97
CA GLU A 524 -20.08 18.12 24.21
C GLU A 524 -20.79 19.01 25.23
N ASP A 525 -22.10 19.20 25.10
CA ASP A 525 -22.86 20.13 25.94
C ASP A 525 -23.59 19.43 27.11
N GLY A 526 -23.67 18.09 27.09
CA GLY A 526 -24.49 17.34 28.05
C GLY A 526 -25.99 17.53 27.84
N ASP A 527 -26.43 18.05 26.70
CA ASP A 527 -27.85 18.32 26.40
C ASP A 527 -28.50 17.11 25.72
N PRO A 528 -29.42 16.39 26.41
CA PRO A 528 -30.08 15.23 25.83
C PRO A 528 -31.28 15.58 24.95
N ASP A 529 -31.78 16.82 24.96
CA ASP A 529 -33.08 17.15 24.37
C ASP A 529 -33.11 17.06 22.83
N PRO A 530 -32.06 17.46 22.09
CA PRO A 530 -31.98 17.21 20.64
C PRO A 530 -32.05 15.73 20.31
N LEU A 531 -31.35 14.88 21.08
CA LEU A 531 -31.36 13.44 20.87
C LEU A 531 -32.70 12.82 21.23
N ARG A 532 -33.34 13.24 22.33
CA ARG A 532 -34.69 12.77 22.69
C ARG A 532 -35.72 13.09 21.61
N SER A 533 -35.63 14.29 21.03
CA SER A 533 -36.51 14.72 19.95
C SER A 533 -36.33 13.84 18.71
N TRP A 534 -35.07 13.58 18.32
CA TRP A 534 -34.75 12.68 17.22
C TRP A 534 -35.24 11.24 17.46
N LEU A 535 -35.02 10.70 18.67
CA LEU A 535 -35.47 9.35 19.04
C LEU A 535 -37.00 9.23 18.96
N ALA A 536 -37.74 10.26 19.41
CA ALA A 536 -39.19 10.28 19.35
C ALA A 536 -39.72 10.32 17.91
N GLU A 537 -39.06 11.07 17.02
CA GLU A 537 -39.40 11.14 15.60
C GLU A 537 -39.23 9.79 14.89
N VAL A 538 -38.12 9.09 15.18
CA VAL A 538 -37.82 7.76 14.61
C VAL A 538 -38.62 6.64 15.30
N GLY A 539 -39.14 6.88 16.51
CA GLY A 539 -39.87 5.88 17.29
C GLY A 539 -38.98 4.95 18.12
N VAL A 540 -37.74 5.35 18.41
CA VAL A 540 -36.76 4.57 19.18
C VAL A 540 -37.11 4.62 20.68
N ARG A 541 -37.14 3.45 21.32
CA ARG A 541 -37.43 3.34 22.76
C ARG A 541 -36.14 3.20 23.57
N SER A 542 -35.69 4.30 24.16
CA SER A 542 -34.42 4.36 24.91
C SER A 542 -34.44 3.57 26.23
N ASP A 543 -35.62 3.29 26.79
CA ASP A 543 -35.83 2.53 28.02
C ASP A 543 -35.72 1.01 27.83
N LYS A 544 -35.74 0.53 26.58
CA LYS A 544 -35.75 -0.91 26.29
C LYS A 544 -34.35 -1.51 26.29
N PRO A 545 -34.23 -2.79 26.68
CA PRO A 545 -33.00 -3.56 26.54
C PRO A 545 -32.52 -3.55 25.09
N VAL A 546 -31.23 -3.30 24.89
CA VAL A 546 -30.55 -3.45 23.60
C VAL A 546 -29.72 -4.74 23.62
N ARG A 547 -29.74 -5.51 22.53
CA ARG A 547 -28.93 -6.72 22.40
C ARG A 547 -27.52 -6.31 21.98
N LEU A 548 -26.50 -6.66 22.75
CA LEU A 548 -25.12 -6.26 22.45
C LEU A 548 -24.20 -7.42 22.05
N VAL A 549 -24.74 -8.65 22.00
CA VAL A 549 -24.04 -9.89 21.63
C VAL A 549 -24.94 -10.77 20.78
#